data_AF-A0A3R1AC92-F1
#
_entry.id   AF-A0A3R1AC92-F1
#
_cell.length_a   1.000
_cell.length_b   1.000
_cell.length_c   1.000
_cell.angle_alpha   90.00
_cell.angle_beta   90.00
_cell.angle_gamma   90.00
#
_symmetry.space_group_name_H-M   'P 1'
#
loop_
_entity.id
_entity.type
_entity.pdbx_description
1 polymer ?
#
loop_
_entity_poly.entity_id
_entity_poly.type
_entity_poly.pdbx_seq_one_letter_code
_entity_poly.pdbx_strand_id
1 'polypeptide(L)'
;MVLFFIYRESHQHLADNVNKYFLSLLDKYEMKKDDWIMVIGEIRYFLYSEIEGLLSIVFDDIDSVIKLNKYAEKSKLKEVINHAMRNHRISVRTSILERITEDYYNYVNYDIKILNTPLGERYYIVESYIADFMNYMSDFLLTIIYDVKNKRKKKRGAIGKNKTLKEKVFAIVIATVERIPNISDFRLTVAIEKHFSKHPVTASRNTYLAWVQECRESMGIECSDLDTYKKSFSLIIPYE
;
A
#
# COMPACT_ATOMS: atom_id res chain seq x y z
N MET A 1 9.24 -2.40 -11.12
CA MET A 1 9.55 -1.07 -10.55
C MET A 1 9.05 -0.04 -11.55
N VAL A 2 7.86 0.52 -11.35
CA VAL A 2 7.20 1.41 -12.34
C VAL A 2 7.48 2.87 -11.95
N LEU A 3 7.93 3.67 -12.92
CA LEU A 3 8.53 5.00 -12.75
C LEU A 3 7.47 6.09 -13.01
N PHE A 4 7.10 6.90 -12.01
CA PHE A 4 6.14 8.01 -12.20
C PHE A 4 6.64 9.42 -11.91
N PHE A 5 6.07 10.32 -12.71
CA PHE A 5 5.97 11.76 -12.53
C PHE A 5 5.53 12.09 -11.10
N ILE A 6 6.24 13.02 -10.47
CA ILE A 6 5.94 13.51 -9.15
C ILE A 6 5.32 14.89 -9.34
N TYR A 7 3.99 14.98 -9.25
CA TYR A 7 3.38 16.26 -8.92
C TYR A 7 3.84 16.63 -7.51
N ARG A 8 4.71 17.64 -7.40
CA ARG A 8 5.47 17.92 -6.19
C ARG A 8 4.79 19.05 -5.42
N GLU A 9 3.74 18.71 -4.67
CA GLU A 9 3.36 19.55 -3.52
C GLU A 9 2.49 18.90 -2.42
N SER A 10 2.14 17.60 -2.47
CA SER A 10 1.36 16.96 -1.36
C SER A 10 1.83 15.56 -0.95
N HIS A 11 3.14 15.34 -1.00
CA HIS A 11 3.77 14.11 -0.49
C HIS A 11 3.48 13.84 1.00
N GLN A 12 3.33 12.56 1.31
CA GLN A 12 2.98 11.93 2.59
C GLN A 12 1.48 11.93 2.93
N HIS A 13 0.78 13.04 2.79
CA HIS A 13 -0.65 13.08 3.11
C HIS A 13 -1.57 12.74 1.94
N LEU A 14 -1.17 12.92 0.68
CA LEU A 14 -2.06 12.64 -0.45
C LEU A 14 -2.39 11.14 -0.57
N ALA A 15 -1.39 10.26 -0.50
CA ALA A 15 -1.63 8.82 -0.55
C ALA A 15 -2.49 8.35 0.64
N ASP A 16 -2.24 8.88 1.84
CA ASP A 16 -3.03 8.59 3.03
C ASP A 16 -4.45 9.18 2.98
N ASN A 17 -4.62 10.36 2.40
CA ASN A 17 -5.93 11.02 2.26
C ASN A 17 -6.76 10.37 1.16
N VAL A 18 -6.14 10.00 0.05
CA VAL A 18 -6.75 9.18 -1.00
C VAL A 18 -7.12 7.83 -0.42
N ASN A 19 -6.21 7.15 0.29
CA ASN A 19 -6.53 5.91 1.01
C ASN A 19 -7.69 6.11 1.98
N LYS A 20 -7.68 7.12 2.85
CA LYS A 20 -8.76 7.38 3.82
C LYS A 20 -10.09 7.69 3.12
N TYR A 21 -10.07 8.49 2.06
CA TYR A 21 -11.26 8.82 1.28
C TYR A 21 -11.85 7.57 0.62
N PHE A 22 -11.02 6.80 -0.08
CA PHE A 22 -11.44 5.54 -0.69
C PHE A 22 -11.93 4.54 0.37
N LEU A 23 -11.21 4.40 1.49
CA LEU A 23 -11.62 3.55 2.62
C LEU A 23 -12.96 3.99 3.21
N SER A 24 -13.22 5.30 3.32
CA SER A 24 -14.50 5.81 3.83
C SER A 24 -15.67 5.53 2.88
N LEU A 25 -15.45 5.61 1.56
CA LEU A 25 -16.43 5.21 0.55
C LEU A 25 -16.66 3.70 0.57
N LEU A 26 -15.57 2.93 0.66
CA LEU A 26 -15.57 1.47 0.77
C LEU A 26 -16.35 0.97 1.99
N ASP A 27 -16.24 1.65 3.13
CA ASP A 27 -16.94 1.30 4.38
C ASP A 27 -18.41 1.72 4.41
N LYS A 28 -18.79 2.76 3.67
CA LYS A 28 -20.17 3.26 3.61
C LYS A 28 -21.06 2.47 2.65
N TYR A 29 -20.51 1.92 1.58
CA TYR A 29 -21.29 1.28 0.52
C TYR A 29 -20.87 -0.18 0.30
N GLU A 30 -21.83 -1.11 0.39
CA GLU A 30 -21.60 -2.53 0.08
C GLU A 30 -21.65 -2.75 -1.44
N MET A 31 -20.57 -2.35 -2.11
CA MET A 31 -20.43 -2.40 -3.57
C MET A 31 -20.02 -3.80 -4.07
N LYS A 32 -20.69 -4.29 -5.12
CA LYS A 32 -20.33 -5.52 -5.84
C LYS A 32 -19.06 -5.33 -6.67
N LYS A 33 -18.51 -6.42 -7.19
CA LYS A 33 -17.28 -6.39 -8.01
C LYS A 33 -17.40 -5.43 -9.19
N ASP A 34 -18.56 -5.41 -9.86
CA ASP A 34 -18.76 -4.61 -11.06
C ASP A 34 -18.85 -3.11 -10.74
N ASP A 35 -19.46 -2.75 -9.61
CA ASP A 35 -19.49 -1.38 -9.09
C ASP A 35 -18.06 -0.86 -8.86
N TRP A 36 -17.15 -1.71 -8.34
CA TRP A 36 -15.74 -1.34 -8.15
C TRP A 36 -15.01 -1.12 -9.46
N ILE A 37 -15.28 -1.92 -10.49
CA ILE A 37 -14.67 -1.76 -11.80
C ILE A 37 -15.15 -0.45 -12.43
N MET A 38 -16.43 -0.13 -12.28
CA MET A 38 -17.00 1.14 -12.75
C MET A 38 -16.34 2.34 -12.06
N VAL A 39 -16.24 2.32 -10.72
CA VAL A 39 -15.59 3.40 -9.95
C VAL A 39 -14.13 3.58 -10.39
N ILE A 40 -13.37 2.48 -10.54
CA ILE A 40 -12.00 2.55 -11.08
C ILE A 40 -11.99 3.17 -12.48
N GLY A 41 -12.92 2.78 -13.35
CA GLY A 41 -13.07 3.33 -14.70
C GLY A 41 -13.27 4.84 -14.70
N GLU A 42 -14.19 5.35 -13.88
CA GLU A 42 -14.48 6.79 -13.75
C GLU A 42 -13.26 7.57 -13.26
N ILE A 43 -12.56 7.06 -12.25
CA ILE A 43 -11.34 7.70 -11.72
C ILE A 43 -10.25 7.73 -12.79
N ARG A 44 -10.07 6.64 -13.54
CA ARG A 44 -9.10 6.57 -14.63
C ARG A 44 -9.44 7.57 -15.73
N TYR A 45 -10.70 7.66 -16.11
CA TYR A 45 -11.15 8.60 -17.14
C TYR A 45 -10.88 10.06 -16.73
N PHE A 46 -11.23 10.41 -15.49
CA PHE A 46 -10.95 11.75 -14.95
C PHE A 46 -9.44 12.05 -14.93
N LEU A 47 -8.63 11.13 -14.38
CA LEU A 47 -7.17 11.31 -14.31
C LEU A 47 -6.53 11.35 -15.69
N TYR A 48 -7.06 10.61 -16.67
CA TYR A 48 -6.59 10.65 -18.04
C TYR A 48 -6.75 12.03 -18.64
N SER A 49 -7.96 12.60 -18.56
CA SER A 49 -8.21 13.94 -19.12
C SER A 49 -7.34 15.03 -18.47
N GLU A 50 -7.15 14.98 -17.16
CA GLU A 50 -6.31 15.94 -16.43
C GLU A 50 -4.82 15.83 -16.83
N ILE A 51 -4.30 14.60 -16.93
CA ILE A 51 -2.89 14.36 -17.27
C ILE A 51 -2.63 14.66 -18.74
N GLU A 52 -3.55 14.30 -19.63
CA GLU A 52 -3.47 14.65 -21.05
C GLU A 52 -3.37 16.15 -21.24
N GLY A 53 -4.27 16.92 -20.60
CA GLY A 53 -4.24 18.39 -20.66
C GLY A 53 -2.92 18.97 -20.15
N LEU A 54 -2.46 18.52 -18.99
CA LEU A 54 -1.21 18.99 -18.38
C LEU A 54 0.02 18.67 -19.22
N LEU A 55 0.17 17.41 -19.65
CA LEU A 55 1.30 16.99 -20.48
C LEU A 55 1.27 17.71 -21.83
N SER A 56 0.10 17.88 -22.43
CA SER A 56 -0.03 18.60 -23.70
C SER A 56 0.58 20.01 -23.60
N ILE A 57 0.21 20.79 -22.59
CA ILE A 57 0.76 22.15 -22.39
C ILE A 57 2.28 22.12 -22.21
N VAL A 58 2.80 21.20 -21.40
CA VAL A 58 4.25 21.11 -21.13
C VAL A 58 5.03 20.76 -22.39
N PHE A 59 4.52 19.80 -23.17
CA PHE A 59 5.18 19.37 -24.39
C PHE A 59 5.04 20.41 -25.51
N ASP A 60 3.99 21.24 -25.55
CA ASP A 60 3.91 22.41 -26.43
C ASP A 60 5.04 23.42 -26.18
N ASP A 61 5.35 23.70 -24.91
CA ASP A 61 6.45 24.59 -24.54
C ASP A 61 7.81 24.00 -24.95
N ILE A 62 8.00 22.71 -24.72
CA ILE A 62 9.21 21.98 -25.12
C ILE A 62 9.37 22.04 -26.66
N ASP A 63 8.32 21.73 -27.41
CA ASP A 63 8.32 21.73 -28.87
C ASP A 63 8.68 23.11 -29.44
N SER A 64 8.09 24.16 -28.86
CA SER A 64 8.33 25.55 -29.27
C SER A 64 9.82 25.93 -29.12
N VAL A 65 10.44 25.52 -28.01
CA VAL A 65 11.85 25.82 -27.73
C VAL A 65 12.79 24.96 -28.60
N ILE A 66 12.45 23.69 -28.84
CA ILE A 66 13.28 22.77 -29.64
C ILE A 66 13.26 23.13 -31.12
N LYS A 67 12.09 23.48 -31.68
CA LYS A 67 11.95 23.89 -33.09
C LYS A 67 12.79 25.13 -33.42
N LEU A 68 12.92 26.05 -32.47
CA LEU A 68 13.70 27.28 -32.63
C LEU A 68 15.22 27.05 -32.59
N ASN A 69 15.68 26.11 -31.75
CA ASN A 69 17.10 26.01 -31.39
C ASN A 69 17.83 24.78 -31.93
N LYS A 70 17.13 23.79 -32.52
CA LYS A 70 17.70 22.56 -33.11
C LYS A 70 18.82 21.96 -32.25
N TYR A 71 18.47 21.50 -31.06
CA TYR A 71 19.45 20.97 -30.11
C TYR A 71 20.11 19.67 -30.63
N ALA A 72 21.37 19.77 -31.07
CA ALA A 72 22.19 18.61 -31.45
C ALA A 72 22.78 17.87 -30.22
N GLU A 73 22.73 18.47 -29.04
CA GLU A 73 23.35 17.95 -27.82
C GLU A 73 22.31 17.50 -26.80
N LYS A 74 22.37 16.22 -26.41
CA LYS A 74 21.40 15.58 -25.51
C LYS A 74 21.34 16.17 -24.10
N SER A 75 22.46 16.68 -23.60
CA SER A 75 22.58 17.36 -22.30
C SER A 75 21.70 18.62 -22.24
N LYS A 76 21.78 19.47 -23.26
CA LYS A 76 20.97 20.70 -23.40
C LYS A 76 19.49 20.39 -23.56
N LEU A 77 19.16 19.35 -24.31
CA LEU A 77 17.78 18.88 -24.43
C LEU A 77 17.19 18.47 -23.07
N LYS A 78 17.96 17.74 -22.25
CA LYS A 78 17.55 17.36 -20.88
C LYS A 78 17.27 18.58 -20.01
N GLU A 79 18.11 19.62 -20.11
CA GLU A 79 17.94 20.87 -19.37
C GLU A 79 16.65 21.60 -19.76
N VAL A 80 16.36 21.70 -21.06
CA VAL A 80 15.14 22.33 -21.59
C VAL A 80 13.89 21.58 -21.10
N ILE A 81 13.87 20.26 -21.24
CA ILE A 81 12.74 19.43 -20.81
C ILE A 81 12.52 19.57 -19.29
N ASN A 82 13.60 19.51 -18.50
CA ASN A 82 13.51 19.67 -17.05
C ASN A 82 13.04 21.08 -16.66
N HIS A 83 13.48 22.12 -17.37
CA HIS A 83 13.04 23.48 -17.13
C HIS A 83 11.55 23.66 -17.43
N ALA A 84 11.07 23.18 -18.58
CA ALA A 84 9.65 23.23 -18.94
C ALA A 84 8.78 22.49 -17.92
N MET A 85 9.16 21.27 -17.53
CA MET A 85 8.47 20.50 -16.48
C MET A 85 8.39 21.27 -15.17
N ARG A 86 9.49 21.91 -14.75
CA ARG A 86 9.52 22.72 -13.52
C ARG A 86 8.66 23.98 -13.61
N ASN A 87 8.58 24.63 -14.76
CA ASN A 87 7.71 25.80 -14.96
C ASN A 87 6.24 25.44 -14.73
N HIS A 88 5.86 24.21 -15.09
CA HIS A 88 4.53 23.64 -14.82
C HIS A 88 4.40 22.97 -13.44
N ARG A 89 5.38 23.18 -12.55
CA ARG A 89 5.45 22.59 -11.20
C ARG A 89 5.44 21.05 -11.19
N ILE A 90 5.89 20.44 -12.27
CA ILE A 90 6.03 19.00 -12.41
C ILE A 90 7.45 18.61 -12.01
N SER A 91 7.58 17.75 -11.01
CA SER A 91 8.86 17.14 -10.66
C SER A 91 8.97 15.79 -11.34
N VAL A 92 9.93 15.66 -12.23
CA VAL A 92 10.16 14.40 -12.94
C VAL A 92 11.31 13.66 -12.28
N ARG A 93 11.16 12.35 -12.04
CA ARG A 93 12.29 11.52 -11.59
C ARG A 93 13.37 11.50 -12.67
N THR A 94 14.63 11.44 -12.27
CA THR A 94 15.77 11.49 -13.19
C THR A 94 15.68 10.47 -14.32
N SER A 95 15.26 9.23 -14.03
CA SER A 95 15.13 8.18 -15.04
C SER A 95 14.00 8.42 -16.06
N ILE A 96 12.91 9.09 -15.65
CA ILE A 96 11.82 9.47 -16.55
C ILE A 96 12.26 10.63 -17.41
N LEU A 97 12.93 11.62 -16.80
CA LEU A 97 13.51 12.74 -17.52
C LEU A 97 14.51 12.24 -18.57
N GLU A 98 15.32 11.23 -18.25
CA GLU A 98 16.24 10.58 -19.19
C GLU A 98 15.52 9.90 -20.34
N ARG A 99 14.43 9.17 -20.06
CA ARG A 99 13.59 8.55 -21.10
C ARG A 99 12.98 9.61 -22.03
N ILE A 100 12.34 10.65 -21.48
CA ILE A 100 11.76 11.75 -22.28
C ILE A 100 12.84 12.41 -23.14
N THR A 101 14.03 12.62 -22.56
CA THR A 101 15.19 13.18 -23.28
C THR A 101 15.64 12.28 -24.43
N GLU A 102 15.70 10.96 -24.22
CA GLU A 102 16.04 9.99 -25.28
C GLU A 102 15.01 10.02 -26.41
N ASP A 103 13.72 9.97 -26.06
CA ASP A 103 12.62 9.98 -27.02
C ASP A 103 12.67 11.25 -27.89
N TYR A 104 12.86 12.41 -27.27
CA TYR A 104 13.02 13.68 -27.99
C TYR A 104 14.34 13.80 -28.76
N TYR A 105 15.45 13.26 -28.23
CA TYR A 105 16.75 13.31 -28.91
C TYR A 105 16.71 12.48 -30.19
N ASN A 106 16.07 11.31 -30.14
CA ASN A 106 15.86 10.47 -31.30
C ASN A 106 14.94 11.15 -32.32
N TYR A 107 13.88 11.81 -31.86
CA TYR A 107 12.99 12.61 -32.71
C TYR A 107 13.75 13.71 -33.48
N VAL A 108 14.60 14.48 -32.77
CA VAL A 108 15.37 15.59 -33.37
C VAL A 108 16.47 15.11 -34.32
N ASN A 109 17.20 14.05 -33.99
CA ASN A 109 18.38 13.63 -34.76
C ASN A 109 18.09 12.71 -35.93
N TYR A 110 17.07 11.87 -35.84
CA TYR A 110 16.79 10.91 -36.90
C TYR A 110 15.88 11.47 -37.99
N ASP A 111 15.57 12.78 -37.94
CA ASP A 111 14.69 13.51 -38.87
C ASP A 111 13.55 12.59 -39.34
N ILE A 112 12.90 11.94 -38.35
CA ILE A 112 11.84 10.98 -38.60
C ILE A 112 10.69 11.80 -39.17
N LYS A 113 10.72 12.01 -40.48
CA LYS A 113 9.66 12.64 -41.28
C LYS A 113 8.56 11.61 -41.42
N ILE A 114 7.77 11.45 -40.37
CA ILE A 114 6.64 10.55 -40.40
C ILE A 114 5.38 11.38 -40.11
N LEU A 115 4.54 11.43 -41.15
CA LEU A 115 3.23 12.07 -41.27
C LEU A 115 3.19 13.61 -41.02
N ASN A 116 2.80 14.34 -42.07
CA ASN A 116 2.69 15.81 -42.16
C ASN A 116 1.63 16.45 -41.23
N THR A 117 1.52 16.04 -39.96
CA THR A 117 0.63 16.66 -38.98
C THR A 117 1.34 16.84 -37.65
N PRO A 118 1.36 18.05 -37.06
CA PRO A 118 1.98 18.34 -35.76
C PRO A 118 1.47 17.48 -34.58
N LEU A 119 0.33 16.80 -34.75
CA LEU A 119 -0.40 16.08 -33.70
C LEU A 119 -0.08 14.58 -33.61
N GLY A 120 0.42 13.93 -34.68
CA GLY A 120 0.41 12.46 -34.77
C GLY A 120 1.46 11.75 -33.91
N GLU A 121 2.62 12.35 -33.69
CA GLU A 121 3.79 11.62 -33.16
C GLU A 121 4.12 11.95 -31.71
N ARG A 122 3.92 13.22 -31.32
CA ARG A 122 3.89 13.64 -29.91
C ARG A 122 2.79 12.90 -29.14
N TYR A 123 1.67 12.62 -29.81
CA TYR A 123 0.59 11.83 -29.24
C TYR A 123 1.12 10.49 -28.71
N TYR A 124 1.95 9.76 -29.46
CA TYR A 124 2.48 8.47 -28.97
C TYR A 124 3.40 8.60 -27.75
N ILE A 125 4.23 9.65 -27.67
CA ILE A 125 5.08 9.91 -26.50
C ILE A 125 4.21 10.22 -25.28
N VAL A 126 3.31 11.19 -25.41
CA VAL A 126 2.39 11.62 -24.34
C VAL A 126 1.48 10.48 -23.90
N GLU A 127 0.85 9.78 -24.84
CA GLU A 127 0.01 8.61 -24.59
C GLU A 127 0.76 7.48 -23.91
N SER A 128 2.03 7.23 -24.26
CA SER A 128 2.81 6.21 -23.58
C SER A 128 2.99 6.54 -22.10
N TYR A 129 3.25 7.80 -21.76
CA TYR A 129 3.38 8.23 -20.36
C TYR A 129 2.04 8.20 -19.62
N ILE A 130 0.95 8.58 -20.29
CA ILE A 130 -0.39 8.49 -19.73
C ILE A 130 -0.77 7.02 -19.48
N ALA A 131 -0.53 6.13 -20.44
CA ALA A 131 -0.81 4.71 -20.33
C ALA A 131 -0.05 4.06 -19.18
N ASP A 132 1.24 4.36 -19.03
CA ASP A 132 2.04 3.93 -17.89
C ASP A 132 1.37 4.37 -16.58
N PHE A 133 0.96 5.65 -16.47
CA PHE A 133 0.32 6.18 -15.27
C PHE A 133 -1.01 5.52 -14.98
N MET A 134 -1.82 5.27 -16.00
CA MET A 134 -3.09 4.58 -15.85
C MET A 134 -2.93 3.14 -15.39
N ASN A 135 -1.87 2.45 -15.83
CA ASN A 135 -1.56 1.10 -15.35
C ASN A 135 -1.22 1.12 -13.87
N TYR A 136 -0.37 2.05 -13.43
CA TYR A 136 -0.04 2.19 -12.01
C TYR A 136 -1.24 2.56 -11.14
N MET A 137 -2.07 3.50 -11.59
CA MET A 137 -3.29 3.85 -10.85
C MET A 137 -4.26 2.67 -10.76
N SER A 138 -4.35 1.85 -11.81
CA SER A 138 -5.14 0.61 -11.78
C SER A 138 -4.61 -0.34 -10.72
N ASP A 139 -3.29 -0.60 -10.71
CA ASP A 139 -2.66 -1.49 -9.73
C ASP A 139 -2.83 -0.97 -8.29
N PHE A 140 -2.67 0.33 -8.08
CA PHE A 140 -2.84 0.99 -6.79
C PHE A 140 -4.28 0.86 -6.27
N LEU A 141 -5.28 1.21 -7.09
CA LEU A 141 -6.70 1.14 -6.71
C LEU A 141 -7.14 -0.30 -6.48
N LEU A 142 -6.68 -1.25 -7.31
CA LEU A 142 -6.94 -2.69 -7.11
C LEU A 142 -6.35 -3.20 -5.80
N THR A 143 -5.16 -2.74 -5.42
CA THR A 143 -4.51 -3.09 -4.15
C THR A 143 -5.34 -2.60 -2.96
N ILE A 144 -5.82 -1.35 -2.98
CA ILE A 144 -6.71 -0.80 -1.94
C ILE A 144 -7.96 -1.67 -1.79
N ILE A 145 -8.61 -2.02 -2.90
CA ILE A 145 -9.83 -2.84 -2.90
C ILE A 145 -9.54 -4.25 -2.34
N TYR A 146 -8.42 -4.85 -2.75
CA TYR A 146 -8.00 -6.17 -2.27
C TYR A 146 -7.76 -6.16 -0.76
N ASP A 147 -7.05 -5.17 -0.24
CA ASP A 147 -6.76 -5.02 1.17
C ASP A 147 -8.03 -4.83 2.00
N VAL A 148 -9.00 -4.05 1.50
CA VAL A 148 -10.31 -3.90 2.15
C VAL A 148 -11.08 -5.21 2.19
N LYS A 149 -11.18 -5.91 1.05
CA LYS A 149 -11.89 -7.20 0.97
C LYS A 149 -11.25 -8.25 1.88
N ASN A 150 -9.93 -8.26 2.01
CA ASN A 150 -9.23 -9.21 2.87
C ASN A 150 -9.21 -8.82 4.36
N LYS A 151 -9.18 -7.52 4.69
CA LYS A 151 -9.45 -7.05 6.07
C LYS A 151 -10.83 -7.47 6.54
N ARG A 152 -11.84 -7.44 5.66
CA ARG A 152 -13.20 -7.96 5.95
C ARG A 152 -13.25 -9.48 6.08
N LYS A 153 -12.54 -10.23 5.23
CA LYS A 153 -12.45 -11.71 5.33
C LYS A 153 -11.73 -12.17 6.61
N LYS A 154 -10.67 -11.49 7.04
CA LYS A 154 -9.95 -11.82 8.28
C LYS A 154 -10.80 -11.64 9.56
N LYS A 155 -11.96 -10.96 9.49
CA LYS A 155 -12.82 -10.70 10.65
C LYS A 155 -13.97 -11.71 10.87
N ARG A 156 -14.35 -12.60 9.94
CA ARG A 156 -15.66 -13.30 10.07
C ARG A 156 -15.64 -14.80 10.40
N GLY A 157 -14.52 -15.51 10.29
CA GLY A 157 -14.52 -16.98 10.47
C GLY A 157 -14.29 -17.52 11.89
N ALA A 158 -13.57 -16.77 12.74
CA ALA A 158 -13.03 -17.32 14.00
C ALA A 158 -13.72 -16.82 15.28
N ILE A 159 -14.53 -15.76 15.21
CA ILE A 159 -14.94 -14.99 16.39
C ILE A 159 -15.85 -15.78 17.35
N GLY A 160 -16.76 -16.61 16.83
CA GLY A 160 -17.73 -17.33 17.70
C GLY A 160 -17.11 -18.45 18.53
N LYS A 161 -16.30 -19.33 17.91
CA LYS A 161 -15.70 -20.49 18.58
C LYS A 161 -14.46 -20.14 19.42
N ASN A 162 -13.70 -19.11 19.02
CA ASN A 162 -12.53 -18.68 19.80
C ASN A 162 -12.88 -17.79 20.98
N LYS A 163 -14.07 -17.19 21.06
CA LYS A 163 -14.43 -16.31 22.18
C LYS A 163 -14.49 -17.09 23.51
N THR A 164 -15.22 -18.20 23.55
CA THR A 164 -15.33 -19.04 24.75
C THR A 164 -13.99 -19.70 25.13
N LEU A 165 -13.19 -20.11 24.13
CA LEU A 165 -11.86 -20.66 24.40
C LEU A 165 -10.92 -19.56 24.95
N LYS A 166 -10.96 -18.35 24.39
CA LYS A 166 -10.18 -17.21 24.85
C LYS A 166 -10.55 -16.82 26.29
N GLU A 167 -11.84 -16.79 26.64
CA GLU A 167 -12.31 -16.54 28.01
C GLU A 167 -11.74 -17.57 29.01
N LYS A 168 -11.73 -18.86 28.66
CA LYS A 168 -11.11 -19.91 29.49
C LYS A 168 -9.60 -19.74 29.60
N VAL A 169 -8.92 -19.42 28.50
CA VAL A 169 -7.48 -19.12 28.50
C VAL A 169 -7.17 -17.95 29.42
N PHE A 170 -7.96 -16.86 29.35
CA PHE A 170 -7.79 -15.68 30.19
C PHE A 170 -7.94 -16.02 31.67
N ALA A 171 -8.96 -16.80 32.04
CA ALA A 171 -9.16 -17.23 33.43
C ALA A 171 -7.97 -18.04 33.96
N ILE A 172 -7.45 -18.99 33.16
CA ILE A 172 -6.25 -19.78 33.51
C ILE A 172 -5.02 -18.88 33.67
N VAL A 173 -4.83 -17.92 32.76
CA VAL A 173 -3.70 -16.98 32.80
C VAL A 173 -3.76 -16.13 34.07
N ILE A 174 -4.90 -15.51 34.37
CA ILE A 174 -5.09 -14.69 35.58
C ILE A 174 -4.77 -15.52 36.83
N ALA A 175 -5.41 -16.67 36.99
CA ALA A 175 -5.23 -17.51 38.18
C ALA A 175 -3.78 -18.02 38.31
N THR A 176 -3.13 -18.36 37.20
CA THR A 176 -1.75 -18.87 37.19
C THR A 176 -0.74 -17.76 37.47
N VAL A 177 -0.93 -16.57 36.90
CA VAL A 177 -0.04 -15.40 37.07
C VAL A 177 -0.18 -14.79 38.48
N GLU A 178 -1.38 -14.78 39.07
CA GLU A 178 -1.57 -14.36 40.47
C GLU A 178 -0.74 -15.20 41.46
N ARG A 179 -0.57 -16.50 41.19
CA ARG A 179 0.27 -17.37 42.04
C ARG A 179 1.74 -17.43 41.61
N ILE A 180 2.02 -17.24 40.31
CA ILE A 180 3.36 -17.32 39.74
C ILE A 180 3.59 -16.10 38.83
N PRO A 181 3.80 -14.89 39.39
CA PRO A 181 3.89 -13.66 38.59
C PRO A 181 5.05 -13.64 37.60
N ASN A 182 6.11 -14.39 37.94
CA ASN A 182 7.40 -14.38 37.24
C ASN A 182 7.55 -15.48 36.16
N ILE A 183 6.46 -16.16 35.81
CA ILE A 183 6.47 -17.15 34.72
C ILE A 183 6.61 -16.45 33.36
N SER A 184 7.37 -17.03 32.42
CA SER A 184 7.44 -16.49 31.05
C SER A 184 6.20 -16.81 30.21
N ASP A 185 5.87 -15.90 29.29
CA ASP A 185 4.73 -16.04 28.37
C ASP A 185 4.86 -17.31 27.53
N PHE A 186 6.07 -17.63 27.11
CA PHE A 186 6.33 -18.84 26.33
C PHE A 186 6.01 -20.11 27.12
N ARG A 187 6.47 -20.23 28.38
CA ARG A 187 6.21 -21.43 29.19
C ARG A 187 4.75 -21.56 29.58
N LEU A 188 4.10 -20.44 29.91
CA LEU A 188 2.67 -20.41 30.19
C LEU A 188 1.87 -20.83 28.94
N THR A 189 2.23 -20.33 27.76
CA THR A 189 1.64 -20.69 26.47
C THR A 189 1.77 -22.19 26.19
N VAL A 190 2.96 -22.77 26.36
CA VAL A 190 3.20 -24.20 26.12
C VAL A 190 2.35 -25.08 27.05
N ALA A 191 2.22 -24.67 28.32
CA ALA A 191 1.38 -25.38 29.28
C ALA A 191 -0.11 -25.31 28.90
N ILE A 192 -0.61 -24.13 28.49
CA ILE A 192 -2.01 -23.91 28.05
C ILE A 192 -2.31 -24.71 26.78
N GLU A 193 -1.42 -24.67 25.79
CA GLU A 193 -1.55 -25.46 24.56
C GLU A 193 -1.66 -26.97 24.88
N LYS A 194 -0.81 -27.46 25.79
CA LYS A 194 -0.85 -28.87 26.22
C LYS A 194 -2.16 -29.22 26.93
N HIS A 195 -2.69 -28.33 27.77
CA HIS A 195 -3.97 -28.54 28.44
C HIS A 195 -5.13 -28.66 27.44
N PHE A 196 -5.20 -27.77 26.44
CA PHE A 196 -6.26 -27.79 25.43
C PHE A 196 -6.01 -28.76 24.25
N SER A 197 -4.84 -29.42 24.17
CA SER A 197 -4.48 -30.31 23.05
C SER A 197 -5.44 -31.47 22.80
N LYS A 198 -6.18 -31.91 23.84
CA LYS A 198 -7.17 -32.99 23.76
C LYS A 198 -8.62 -32.50 23.69
N HIS A 199 -8.85 -31.19 23.70
CA HIS A 199 -10.19 -30.62 23.62
C HIS A 199 -10.70 -30.56 22.17
N PRO A 200 -12.02 -30.71 21.95
CA PRO A 200 -12.62 -30.63 20.61
C PRO A 200 -12.51 -29.24 19.97
N VAL A 201 -12.19 -28.21 20.76
CA VAL A 201 -11.91 -26.84 20.30
C VAL A 201 -10.53 -26.46 20.81
N THR A 202 -9.62 -26.15 19.89
CA THR A 202 -8.24 -25.73 20.19
C THR A 202 -7.79 -24.64 19.21
N ALA A 203 -6.75 -23.89 19.58
CA ALA A 203 -6.13 -22.85 18.78
C ALA A 203 -4.65 -23.19 18.47
N SER A 204 -4.03 -22.45 17.56
CA SER A 204 -2.58 -22.59 17.32
C SER A 204 -1.76 -21.99 18.47
N ARG A 205 -0.53 -22.48 18.67
CA ARG A 205 0.41 -21.92 19.67
C ARG A 205 0.54 -20.41 19.59
N ASN A 206 0.67 -19.84 18.39
CA ASN A 206 0.79 -18.39 18.20
C ASN A 206 -0.47 -17.64 18.65
N THR A 207 -1.64 -18.27 18.54
CA THR A 207 -2.90 -17.70 19.02
C THR A 207 -2.94 -17.70 20.55
N TYR A 208 -2.53 -18.82 21.19
CA TYR A 208 -2.42 -18.87 22.65
C TYR A 208 -1.40 -17.85 23.18
N LEU A 209 -0.24 -17.71 22.51
CA LEU A 209 0.77 -16.72 22.89
C LEU A 209 0.22 -15.29 22.86
N ALA A 210 -0.46 -14.92 21.78
CA ALA A 210 -1.09 -13.61 21.65
C ALA A 210 -2.14 -13.36 22.76
N TRP A 211 -2.93 -14.38 23.12
CA TRP A 211 -3.91 -14.26 24.21
C TRP A 211 -3.27 -14.16 25.60
N VAL A 212 -2.16 -14.86 25.84
CA VAL A 212 -1.40 -14.74 27.10
C VAL A 212 -0.86 -13.31 27.25
N GLN A 213 -0.25 -12.78 26.18
CA GLN A 213 0.30 -11.42 26.16
C GLN A 213 -0.80 -10.38 26.38
N GLU A 214 -1.90 -10.47 25.61
CA GLU A 214 -3.05 -9.57 25.74
C GLU A 214 -3.65 -9.59 27.16
N CYS A 215 -3.75 -10.77 27.78
CA CYS A 215 -4.26 -10.90 29.15
C CYS A 215 -3.32 -10.23 30.17
N ARG A 216 -2.00 -10.46 30.09
CA ARG A 216 -1.03 -9.86 31.01
C ARG A 216 -0.92 -8.35 30.86
N GLU A 217 -0.98 -7.85 29.63
CA GLU A 217 -1.08 -6.41 29.36
C GLU A 217 -2.31 -5.82 30.03
N SER A 218 -3.47 -6.49 29.96
CA SER A 218 -4.70 -6.04 30.63
C SER A 218 -4.61 -6.06 32.17
N MET A 219 -3.74 -6.93 32.73
CA MET A 219 -3.45 -6.98 34.16
C MET A 219 -2.39 -5.94 34.59
N GLY A 220 -1.80 -5.18 33.66
CA GLY A 220 -0.72 -4.23 33.94
C GLY A 220 0.61 -4.90 34.29
N ILE A 221 0.82 -6.14 33.86
CA ILE A 221 2.04 -6.92 34.13
C ILE A 221 2.90 -6.87 32.87
N GLU A 222 4.09 -6.27 32.96
CA GLU A 222 5.02 -6.20 31.83
C GLU A 222 5.40 -7.61 31.33
N CYS A 223 5.29 -7.81 30.01
CA CYS A 223 5.76 -9.01 29.33
C CYS A 223 7.27 -9.17 29.54
N SER A 224 7.65 -10.16 30.34
CA SER A 224 9.05 -10.44 30.66
C SER A 224 9.56 -11.59 29.80
N ASP A 225 10.55 -11.31 28.95
CA ASP A 225 11.36 -12.32 28.25
C ASP A 225 12.25 -13.13 29.21
N LEU A 226 12.43 -12.65 30.45
CA LEU A 226 13.25 -13.27 31.48
C LEU A 226 12.39 -14.20 32.36
N ASP A 227 12.46 -15.50 32.10
CA ASP A 227 11.88 -16.53 32.98
C ASP A 227 12.69 -16.66 34.28
N THR A 228 12.36 -15.85 35.28
CA THR A 228 12.99 -15.93 36.61
C THR A 228 12.40 -17.06 37.46
N TYR A 229 11.28 -17.67 37.05
CA TYR A 229 10.66 -18.81 37.71
C TYR A 229 11.12 -20.16 37.10
N LYS A 230 12.31 -20.65 37.48
CA LYS A 230 12.90 -21.87 36.90
C LYS A 230 12.35 -23.22 37.40
N LYS A 231 11.33 -23.22 38.27
CA LYS A 231 10.77 -24.46 38.84
C LYS A 231 9.68 -25.06 37.94
N SER A 232 9.37 -26.34 38.14
CA SER A 232 8.16 -26.93 37.58
C SER A 232 6.92 -26.22 38.13
N PHE A 233 5.87 -26.16 37.32
CA PHE A 233 4.58 -25.63 37.73
C PHE A 233 3.46 -26.40 37.05
N SER A 234 2.27 -26.28 37.62
CA SER A 234 1.02 -26.73 37.03
C SER A 234 0.15 -25.51 36.76
N LEU A 235 -0.64 -25.55 35.69
CA LEU A 235 -1.65 -24.53 35.44
C LEU A 235 -2.66 -24.50 36.57
N ILE A 236 -3.14 -23.32 36.89
CA ILE A 236 -4.27 -23.14 37.80
C ILE A 236 -5.50 -22.99 36.93
N ILE A 237 -6.39 -23.97 37.03
CA ILE A 237 -7.63 -24.03 36.27
C ILE A 237 -8.74 -23.54 37.20
N PRO A 238 -9.21 -22.28 37.07
CA PRO A 238 -10.31 -21.79 37.88
C PRO A 238 -11.60 -22.45 37.43
N TYR A 239 -12.16 -23.28 38.30
CA TYR A 239 -13.42 -24.01 38.13
C TYR A 239 -13.43 -24.98 36.92
N GLU A 240 -13.18 -26.25 37.20
CA GLU A 240 -14.03 -27.30 36.62
C GLU A 240 -15.36 -27.34 37.38
#